data_AF-A0AAV7GH34-F1
#
_entry.id   AF-A0AAV7GH34-F1
#
_cell.length_a   1.000
_cell.length_b   1.000
_cell.length_c   1.000
_cell.angle_alpha   90.00
_cell.angle_beta   90.00
_cell.angle_gamma   90.00
#
_symmetry.space_group_name_H-M   'P 1'
#
loop_
_entity.id
_entity.type
_entity.pdbx_description
1 polymer ?
#
loop_
_entity_poly.entity_id
_entity_poly.type
_entity_poly.pdbx_seq_one_letter_code
_entity_poly.pdbx_strand_id
1 'polypeptide(L)'
;MQELNVIKTMQTKVFIVHASHELVSRIFLAAKEAEMMTEGYAWIVTYGMTDYLNLMDPMAIDAMQGVLSLNPYVPQSKQLDEFKANWKKFYNKNKTSSLKLDHPGVFGLWAYDTVWALATAAEIVHGRQYSSFPGSNGAKLYDLLLSNTLNLSGVSGNFRFFNRSQESTAFEIVNASLTNILWPGDSIHTPKCSEKQGVRKKLRIGIPIKNGFRELVNYDWNPYTFRNGSGFCIQVFDMVMASLPYTIEYEYLPYMNGEGQNKVSYDDLIHEVYLQNFDAAVGDISITQDRSLYVDFTVPYGDLGVSMVVPIENERERNAWIFLKPLTANL
;
A
#
# COMPACT_ATOMS: atom_id res chain seq x y z
N MET A 1 9.94 26.22 2.83
CA MET A 1 9.03 27.39 2.97
C MET A 1 8.17 27.63 1.73
N GLN A 2 8.72 27.75 0.52
CA GLN A 2 7.91 28.05 -0.68
C GLN A 2 6.80 27.01 -0.95
N GLU A 3 7.11 25.72 -0.96
CA GLU A 3 6.11 24.67 -1.18
C GLU A 3 5.05 24.61 -0.07
N LEU A 4 5.45 24.82 1.19
CA LEU A 4 4.53 24.80 2.33
C LEU A 4 3.48 25.93 2.22
N ASN A 5 3.89 27.10 1.73
CA ASN A 5 2.97 28.20 1.45
C ASN A 5 2.01 27.88 0.30
N VAL A 6 2.45 27.16 -0.73
CA VAL A 6 1.56 26.66 -1.80
C VAL A 6 0.53 25.69 -1.20
N ILE A 7 0.97 24.74 -0.39
CA ILE A 7 0.10 23.75 0.25
C ILE A 7 -0.88 24.41 1.23
N LYS A 8 -0.47 25.48 1.94
CA LYS A 8 -1.36 26.28 2.81
C LYS A 8 -2.57 26.84 2.05
N THR A 9 -2.42 27.16 0.75
CA THR A 9 -3.53 27.66 -0.09
C THR A 9 -4.51 26.58 -0.52
N MET A 10 -4.15 25.30 -0.41
CA MET A 10 -5.03 24.20 -0.80
C MET A 10 -6.22 24.07 0.17
N GLN A 11 -7.33 23.54 -0.35
CA GLN A 11 -8.50 23.19 0.47
C GLN A 11 -8.18 22.03 1.42
N THR A 12 -7.31 21.12 1.02
CA THR A 12 -6.86 20.00 1.84
C THR A 12 -6.12 20.51 3.07
N LYS A 13 -6.57 20.06 4.25
CA LYS A 13 -5.94 20.37 5.55
C LYS A 13 -5.44 19.13 6.29
N VAL A 14 -5.49 17.97 5.61
CA VAL A 14 -4.98 16.69 6.11
C VAL A 14 -3.74 16.33 5.32
N PHE A 15 -2.63 16.10 6.02
CA PHE A 15 -1.33 15.83 5.40
C PHE A 15 -0.72 14.55 5.95
N ILE A 16 -0.17 13.73 5.05
CA ILE A 16 0.59 12.53 5.39
C ILE A 16 2.06 12.81 5.09
N VAL A 17 2.94 12.57 6.06
CA VAL A 17 4.38 12.87 5.97
C VAL A 17 5.16 11.57 6.12
N HIS A 18 5.85 11.19 5.04
CA HIS A 18 6.80 10.08 5.01
C HIS A 18 8.20 10.62 4.72
N ALA A 19 9.02 10.78 5.77
CA ALA A 19 10.36 11.34 5.65
C ALA A 19 11.27 10.92 6.82
N SER A 20 12.58 11.16 6.71
CA SER A 20 13.53 10.94 7.79
C SER A 20 13.27 11.87 8.99
N HIS A 21 13.70 11.49 10.18
CA HIS A 21 13.51 12.28 11.41
C HIS A 21 14.11 13.71 11.31
N GLU A 22 15.21 13.89 10.58
CA GLU A 22 15.81 15.21 10.31
C GLU A 22 14.91 16.09 9.45
N LEU A 23 14.32 15.53 8.39
CA LEU A 23 13.40 16.25 7.50
C LEU A 23 12.08 16.54 8.22
N VAL A 24 11.54 15.56 8.95
CA VAL A 24 10.34 15.72 9.79
C VAL A 24 10.53 16.88 10.76
N SER A 25 11.68 16.97 11.44
CA SER A 25 11.99 18.08 12.36
C SER A 25 11.87 19.44 11.66
N ARG A 26 12.49 19.56 10.48
CA ARG A 26 12.47 20.80 9.69
C ARG A 26 11.09 21.14 9.15
N ILE A 27 10.32 20.13 8.72
CA ILE A 27 8.96 20.29 8.21
C ILE A 27 8.05 20.86 9.28
N PHE A 28 8.05 20.28 10.49
CA PHE A 28 7.11 20.69 11.54
C PHE A 28 7.48 22.02 12.20
N LEU A 29 8.77 22.34 12.31
CA LEU A 29 9.21 23.69 12.68
C LEU A 29 8.69 24.73 11.66
N ALA A 30 8.89 24.47 10.36
CA ALA A 30 8.39 25.34 9.30
C ALA A 30 6.85 25.41 9.26
N ALA A 31 6.15 24.31 9.53
CA ALA A 31 4.69 24.26 9.58
C ALA A 31 4.14 25.07 10.75
N LYS A 32 4.80 25.04 11.90
CA LYS A 32 4.46 25.88 13.05
C LYS A 32 4.65 27.36 12.73
N GLU A 33 5.77 27.74 12.13
CA GLU A 33 6.01 29.11 11.65
C GLU A 33 4.98 29.57 10.61
N ALA A 34 4.53 28.66 9.74
CA ALA A 34 3.51 28.93 8.73
C ALA A 34 2.07 28.86 9.27
N GLU A 35 1.86 28.71 10.59
CA GLU A 35 0.55 28.57 11.25
C GLU A 35 -0.27 27.36 10.77
N MET A 36 0.40 26.34 10.23
CA MET A 36 -0.24 25.09 9.80
C MET A 36 -0.28 24.02 10.91
N MET A 37 0.23 24.36 12.10
CA MET A 37 0.10 23.58 13.34
C MET A 37 -0.98 24.17 14.27
N THR A 38 -2.05 24.70 13.69
CA THR A 38 -3.19 25.32 14.38
C THR A 38 -4.47 24.52 14.17
N GLU A 39 -5.54 24.88 14.87
CA GLU A 39 -6.84 24.22 14.75
C GLU A 39 -7.34 24.16 13.29
N GLY A 40 -7.86 23.01 12.89
CA GLY A 40 -8.37 22.76 11.53
C GLY A 40 -7.39 22.05 10.60
N TYR A 41 -6.14 21.82 11.05
CA TYR A 41 -5.17 20.97 10.36
C TYR A 41 -5.10 19.58 10.98
N ALA A 42 -4.81 18.57 10.18
CA ALA A 42 -4.48 17.22 10.63
C ALA A 42 -3.17 16.77 9.97
N TRP A 43 -2.28 16.20 10.77
CA TRP A 43 -0.99 15.70 10.30
C TRP A 43 -0.82 14.27 10.73
N ILE A 44 -0.43 13.41 9.81
CA ILE A 44 -0.14 12.00 10.04
C ILE A 44 1.30 11.74 9.61
N VAL A 45 2.12 11.20 10.49
CA VAL A 45 3.47 10.71 10.14
C VAL A 45 3.43 9.20 9.99
N THR A 46 4.20 8.68 9.05
CA THR A 46 4.37 7.24 8.90
C THR A 46 5.19 6.64 10.03
N TYR A 47 4.93 5.38 10.34
CA TYR A 47 5.63 4.63 11.40
C TYR A 47 7.15 4.64 11.29
N GLY A 48 7.80 4.38 12.42
CA GLY A 48 9.27 4.38 12.53
C GLY A 48 9.84 5.76 12.82
N MET A 49 9.10 6.85 12.58
CA MET A 49 9.50 8.19 13.00
C MET A 49 9.59 8.29 14.53
N THR A 50 8.56 7.86 15.26
CA THR A 50 8.47 7.95 16.73
C THR A 50 9.61 7.25 17.46
N ASP A 51 10.24 6.26 16.82
CA ASP A 51 11.39 5.56 17.38
C ASP A 51 12.61 6.49 17.52
N TYR A 52 12.66 7.62 16.81
CA TYR A 52 13.80 8.55 16.80
C TYR A 52 13.54 9.86 17.55
N LEU A 53 12.48 9.96 18.35
CA LEU A 53 12.14 11.19 19.08
C LEU A 53 13.29 11.69 19.98
N ASN A 54 14.04 10.77 20.60
CA ASN A 54 15.21 11.10 21.42
C ASN A 54 16.38 11.72 20.62
N LEU A 55 16.37 11.61 19.29
CA LEU A 55 17.36 12.21 18.39
C LEU A 55 16.93 13.59 17.88
N MET A 56 15.65 13.95 18.03
CA MET A 56 15.10 15.18 17.49
C MET A 56 15.31 16.37 18.43
N ASP A 57 15.30 17.58 17.86
CA ASP A 57 15.29 18.82 18.63
C ASP A 57 14.01 18.90 19.48
N PRO A 58 14.09 19.14 20.80
CA PRO A 58 12.92 19.35 21.65
C PRO A 58 11.92 20.38 21.10
N MET A 59 12.39 21.43 20.42
CA MET A 59 11.52 22.42 19.76
C MET A 59 10.73 21.81 18.60
N ALA A 60 11.32 20.87 17.87
CA ALA A 60 10.62 20.16 16.81
C ALA A 60 9.56 19.21 17.38
N ILE A 61 9.89 18.50 18.48
CA ILE A 61 8.93 17.63 19.17
C ILE A 61 7.73 18.45 19.69
N ASP A 62 7.99 19.61 20.29
CA ASP A 62 6.94 20.55 20.73
C ASP A 62 6.14 21.10 19.55
N ALA A 63 6.79 21.35 18.41
CA ALA A 63 6.08 21.78 17.20
C ALA A 63 5.18 20.70 16.61
N MET A 64 5.42 19.43 16.93
CA MET A 64 4.66 18.27 16.49
C MET A 64 3.46 17.96 17.38
N GLN A 65 3.11 18.84 18.33
CA GLN A 65 1.91 18.68 19.13
C GLN A 65 0.66 18.55 18.23
N GLY A 66 0.00 17.41 18.34
CA GLY A 66 -1.21 17.07 17.58
C GLY A 66 -0.96 16.40 16.23
N VAL A 67 0.28 15.99 15.95
CA VAL A 67 0.62 15.09 14.85
C VAL A 67 0.35 13.65 15.28
N LEU A 68 -0.37 12.88 14.47
CA LEU A 68 -0.63 11.47 14.73
C LEU A 68 0.43 10.59 14.08
N SER A 69 0.90 9.57 14.79
CA SER A 69 1.69 8.48 14.22
C SER A 69 0.91 7.19 14.27
N LEU A 70 0.99 6.41 13.19
CA LEU A 70 0.55 5.03 13.15
C LEU A 70 1.77 4.18 13.49
N ASN A 71 1.77 3.41 14.57
CA ASN A 71 2.90 2.58 14.95
C ASN A 71 2.49 1.10 14.92
N PRO A 72 3.32 0.17 14.40
CA PRO A 72 3.04 -1.26 14.54
C PRO A 72 2.96 -1.61 16.02
N TYR A 73 1.85 -2.22 16.42
CA TYR A 73 1.63 -2.56 17.82
C TYR A 73 2.50 -3.75 18.21
N VAL A 74 3.37 -3.55 19.19
CA VAL A 74 4.16 -4.62 19.80
C VAL A 74 3.55 -4.96 21.16
N PRO A 75 2.97 -6.16 21.35
CA PRO A 75 2.37 -6.54 22.62
C PRO A 75 3.42 -6.59 23.73
N GLN A 76 3.09 -5.97 24.87
CA GLN A 76 3.97 -6.03 26.04
C GLN A 76 4.11 -7.47 26.52
N SER A 77 5.35 -7.87 26.78
CA SER A 77 5.69 -9.19 27.30
C SER A 77 6.95 -9.11 28.14
N LYS A 78 7.10 -10.04 29.08
CA LYS A 78 8.31 -10.15 29.91
C LYS A 78 9.57 -10.31 29.04
N GLN A 79 9.46 -11.07 27.94
CA GLN A 79 10.55 -11.30 27.00
C GLN A 79 10.99 -10.00 26.31
N LEU A 80 10.05 -9.13 25.94
CA LEU A 80 10.33 -7.82 25.37
C LEU A 80 11.04 -6.90 26.37
N ASP A 81 10.60 -6.89 27.64
CA ASP A 81 11.22 -6.07 28.68
C ASP A 81 12.66 -6.51 28.97
N GLU A 82 12.89 -7.83 29.07
CA GLU A 82 14.23 -8.40 29.22
C GLU A 82 15.11 -8.08 28.01
N PHE A 83 14.57 -8.17 26.80
CA PHE A 83 15.27 -7.82 25.58
C PHE A 83 15.68 -6.34 25.56
N LYS A 84 14.76 -5.42 25.85
CA LYS A 84 15.04 -3.97 25.95
C LYS A 84 16.09 -3.67 27.01
N ALA A 85 16.02 -4.32 28.17
CA ALA A 85 17.02 -4.16 29.23
C ALA A 85 18.41 -4.64 28.79
N ASN A 86 18.49 -5.77 28.09
CA ASN A 86 19.75 -6.31 27.58
C ASN A 86 20.32 -5.45 26.45
N TRP A 87 19.46 -4.96 25.55
CA TRP A 87 19.84 -4.01 24.50
C TRP A 87 20.49 -2.76 25.09
N LYS A 88 19.84 -2.15 26.10
CA LYS A 88 20.37 -0.96 26.78
C LYS A 88 21.72 -1.21 27.45
N LYS A 89 21.91 -2.36 28.09
CA LYS A 89 23.21 -2.77 28.67
C LYS A 89 24.29 -2.91 27.60
N PHE A 90 23.97 -3.58 26.49
CA PHE A 90 24.87 -3.76 25.36
C PHE A 90 25.27 -2.42 24.74
N TYR A 91 24.29 -1.56 24.47
CA TYR A 91 24.49 -0.23 23.91
C TYR A 91 25.39 0.64 24.79
N ASN A 92 25.14 0.68 26.10
CA ASN A 92 25.97 1.44 27.05
C ASN A 92 27.41 0.94 27.11
N LYS A 93 27.64 -0.37 26.96
CA LYS A 93 28.98 -0.98 26.99
C LYS A 93 29.79 -0.68 25.72
N ASN A 94 29.13 -0.60 24.57
CA ASN A 94 29.77 -0.51 23.25
C ASN A 94 29.67 0.88 22.62
N LYS A 95 29.42 1.93 23.40
CA LYS A 95 29.19 3.29 22.93
C LYS A 95 30.41 3.84 22.16
N THR A 96 30.44 3.64 20.84
CA THR A 96 31.62 3.99 20.01
C THR A 96 31.42 5.10 18.98
N SER A 97 30.21 5.56 18.61
CA SER A 97 29.90 6.90 18.04
C SER A 97 28.51 7.01 17.37
N SER A 98 28.04 8.27 17.29
CA SER A 98 26.94 8.90 16.52
C SER A 98 25.47 8.51 16.74
N LEU A 99 25.07 7.24 16.76
CA LEU A 99 23.64 6.87 16.84
C LEU A 99 23.18 6.73 18.30
N LYS A 100 22.47 7.73 18.82
CA LYS A 100 21.96 7.79 20.21
C LYS A 100 20.66 7.01 20.44
N LEU A 101 20.48 5.84 19.82
CA LEU A 101 19.26 5.05 20.01
C LEU A 101 19.45 4.04 21.14
N ASP A 102 19.02 4.39 22.36
CA ASP A 102 19.18 3.56 23.56
C ASP A 102 18.11 2.47 23.73
N HIS A 103 17.17 2.37 22.79
CA HIS A 103 16.14 1.33 22.71
C HIS A 103 16.05 0.74 21.30
N PRO A 104 15.66 -0.52 21.14
CA PRO A 104 15.37 -1.07 19.82
C PRO A 104 14.07 -0.46 19.31
N GLY A 105 14.11 0.15 18.11
CA GLY A 105 12.90 0.46 17.35
C GLY A 105 12.22 -0.83 16.85
N VAL A 106 11.03 -0.71 16.26
CA VAL A 106 10.25 -1.88 15.82
C VAL A 106 11.01 -2.73 14.80
N PHE A 107 11.75 -2.10 13.89
CA PHE A 107 12.58 -2.81 12.92
C PHE A 107 13.71 -3.61 13.57
N GLY A 108 14.26 -3.13 14.69
CA GLY A 108 15.26 -3.86 15.46
C GLY A 108 14.67 -5.12 16.11
N LEU A 109 13.43 -5.03 16.60
CA LEU A 109 12.70 -6.18 17.14
C LEU A 109 12.40 -7.21 16.04
N TRP A 110 11.93 -6.76 14.87
CA TRP A 110 11.65 -7.64 13.73
C TRP A 110 12.91 -8.27 13.16
N ALA A 111 14.03 -7.54 13.12
CA ALA A 111 15.32 -8.10 12.70
C ALA A 111 15.76 -9.24 13.63
N TYR A 112 15.62 -9.06 14.95
CA TYR A 112 15.90 -10.12 15.91
C TYR A 112 15.01 -11.34 15.70
N ASP A 113 13.69 -11.14 15.59
CA ASP A 113 12.74 -12.24 15.39
C ASP A 113 12.93 -12.96 14.05
N THR A 114 13.35 -12.24 13.01
CA THR A 114 13.70 -12.83 11.70
C THR A 114 14.90 -13.76 11.82
N VAL A 115 15.95 -13.34 12.52
CA VAL A 115 17.14 -14.19 12.75
C VAL A 115 16.78 -15.39 13.62
N TRP A 116 15.95 -15.19 14.65
CA TRP A 116 15.44 -16.27 15.50
C TRP A 116 14.65 -17.31 14.69
N ALA A 117 13.76 -16.85 13.81
CA ALA A 117 12.98 -17.71 12.93
C ALA A 117 13.87 -18.50 11.96
N LEU A 118 14.86 -17.83 11.36
CA LEU A 118 15.81 -18.47 10.46
C LEU A 118 16.65 -19.55 11.16
N ALA A 119 17.16 -19.26 12.36
CA ALA A 119 17.93 -20.21 13.16
C ALA A 119 17.08 -21.44 13.53
N THR A 120 15.86 -21.21 14.02
CA THR A 120 14.91 -22.29 14.38
C THR A 120 14.58 -23.16 13.17
N ALA A 121 14.31 -22.55 12.01
CA ALA A 121 14.03 -23.27 10.77
C ALA A 121 15.23 -24.13 10.34
N ALA A 122 16.44 -23.59 10.43
CA ALA A 122 17.66 -24.32 10.10
C ALA A 122 17.90 -25.52 11.03
N GLU A 123 17.65 -25.37 12.33
CA GLU A 123 17.72 -26.48 13.31
C GLU A 123 16.72 -27.59 12.97
N ILE A 124 15.48 -27.26 12.60
CA ILE A 124 14.46 -28.25 12.23
C ILE A 124 14.86 -29.00 10.95
N VAL A 125 15.36 -28.29 9.94
CA VAL A 125 15.83 -28.89 8.68
C VAL A 125 17.04 -29.79 8.93
N HIS A 126 17.93 -29.40 9.85
CA HIS A 126 19.12 -30.18 10.20
C HIS A 126 18.80 -31.42 11.06
N GLY A 127 17.90 -31.30 12.04
CA GLY A 127 17.53 -32.39 12.96
C GLY A 127 16.68 -33.48 12.32
N ARG A 128 15.97 -33.18 11.23
CA ARG A 128 15.30 -34.19 10.40
C ARG A 128 16.31 -34.84 9.45
N GLN A 129 17.02 -35.87 9.91
CA GLN A 129 17.81 -36.77 9.06
C GLN A 129 16.91 -37.44 8.00
N TYR A 130 16.66 -36.74 6.90
CA TYR A 130 16.22 -37.35 5.65
C TYR A 130 17.40 -37.25 4.69
N SER A 131 17.92 -38.42 4.31
CA SER A 131 18.89 -38.67 3.25
C SER A 131 18.81 -37.60 2.15
N SER A 132 19.77 -36.67 2.16
CA SER A 132 19.68 -35.49 1.29
C SER A 132 20.66 -35.59 0.13
N PHE A 133 20.07 -35.63 -1.07
CA PHE A 133 20.71 -35.14 -2.28
C PHE A 133 21.22 -33.69 -2.04
N PRO A 134 22.46 -33.37 -2.42
CA PRO A 134 22.99 -32.01 -2.34
C PRO A 134 22.11 -31.04 -3.14
N GLY A 135 21.54 -30.02 -2.50
CA GLY A 135 20.77 -28.95 -3.16
C GLY A 135 19.32 -28.73 -2.69
N SER A 136 18.71 -29.67 -1.94
CA SER A 136 17.29 -29.54 -1.53
C SER A 136 17.03 -28.76 -0.23
N ASN A 137 18.08 -28.47 0.55
CA ASN A 137 17.91 -27.87 1.89
C ASN A 137 17.43 -26.42 1.84
N GLY A 138 17.79 -25.66 0.80
CA GLY A 138 17.31 -24.28 0.62
C GLY A 138 15.81 -24.22 0.35
N ALA A 139 15.31 -25.09 -0.53
CA ALA A 139 13.87 -25.20 -0.80
C ALA A 139 13.09 -25.62 0.45
N LYS A 140 13.60 -26.60 1.21
CA LYS A 140 12.98 -27.03 2.48
C LYS A 140 12.95 -25.92 3.52
N LEU A 141 14.01 -25.12 3.62
CA LEU A 141 14.08 -23.98 4.53
C LEU A 141 13.06 -22.91 4.12
N TYR A 142 12.97 -22.60 2.83
CA TYR A 142 12.01 -21.67 2.28
C TYR A 142 10.56 -22.10 2.52
N ASP A 143 10.23 -23.36 2.21
CA ASP A 143 8.90 -23.93 2.43
C ASP A 143 8.53 -23.90 3.91
N LEU A 144 9.48 -24.21 4.80
CA LEU A 144 9.24 -24.21 6.23
C LEU A 144 8.98 -22.79 6.78
N LEU A 145 9.76 -21.79 6.33
CA LEU A 145 9.58 -20.38 6.71
C LEU A 145 8.23 -19.81 6.26
N LEU A 146 7.73 -20.24 5.11
CA LEU A 146 6.42 -19.82 4.59
C LEU A 146 5.27 -20.70 5.07
N SER A 147 5.56 -21.83 5.71
CA SER A 147 4.53 -22.70 6.27
C SER A 147 3.96 -22.13 7.56
N ASN A 148 2.67 -22.36 7.81
CA ASN A 148 2.04 -22.08 9.10
C ASN A 148 2.54 -22.99 10.25
N THR A 149 3.57 -23.82 10.01
CA THR A 149 4.08 -24.79 10.99
C THR A 149 5.04 -24.14 11.99
N LEU A 150 5.74 -23.07 11.61
CA LEU A 150 6.57 -22.28 12.52
C LEU A 150 5.72 -21.24 13.27
N ASN A 151 5.04 -21.67 14.33
CA ASN A 151 4.36 -20.74 15.23
C ASN A 151 5.38 -20.19 16.25
N LEU A 152 6.07 -19.11 15.90
CA LEU A 152 7.10 -18.52 16.74
C LEU A 152 6.55 -17.32 17.51
N SER A 153 6.64 -17.37 18.84
CA SER A 153 6.45 -16.21 19.71
C SER A 153 7.80 -15.51 19.91
N GLY A 154 8.07 -14.50 19.07
CA GLY A 154 9.24 -13.66 19.14
C GLY A 154 9.10 -12.52 20.17
N VAL A 155 10.14 -11.67 20.27
CA VAL A 155 10.12 -10.49 21.14
C VAL A 155 9.08 -9.46 20.70
N SER A 156 8.73 -9.44 19.41
CA SER A 156 7.69 -8.58 18.84
C SER A 156 6.29 -9.19 18.88
N GLY A 157 6.12 -10.35 19.52
CA GLY A 157 4.85 -11.08 19.60
C GLY A 157 4.79 -12.27 18.67
N ASN A 158 3.60 -12.60 18.18
CA ASN A 158 3.40 -13.73 17.27
C ASN A 158 3.97 -13.39 15.89
N PHE A 159 5.07 -14.02 15.51
CA PHE A 159 5.82 -13.73 14.30
C PHE A 159 5.48 -14.76 13.22
N ARG A 160 4.91 -14.29 12.11
CA ARG A 160 4.49 -15.14 10.97
C ARG A 160 4.79 -14.44 9.65
N PHE A 161 5.19 -15.22 8.66
CA PHE A 161 5.24 -14.78 7.28
C PHE A 161 3.93 -15.12 6.60
N PHE A 162 3.21 -14.12 6.09
CA PHE A 162 2.03 -14.32 5.25
C PHE A 162 2.31 -13.72 3.88
N ASN A 163 2.16 -14.51 2.82
CA ASN A 163 2.36 -14.06 1.44
C ASN A 163 3.67 -13.25 1.21
N ARG A 164 4.79 -13.73 1.79
CA ARG A 164 6.15 -13.13 1.71
C ARG A 164 6.35 -11.79 2.45
N SER A 165 5.35 -11.30 3.19
CA SER A 165 5.49 -10.14 4.08
C SER A 165 5.22 -10.53 5.54
N GLN A 166 5.76 -9.73 6.46
CA GLN A 166 5.39 -9.80 7.87
C GLN A 166 4.20 -8.86 8.07
N GLU A 167 3.05 -9.41 8.47
CA GLU A 167 1.91 -8.59 8.86
C GLU A 167 2.03 -8.20 10.34
N SER A 168 2.05 -6.90 10.62
CA SER A 168 1.63 -6.42 11.94
C SER A 168 0.11 -6.55 12.00
N THR A 169 -0.41 -7.43 12.85
CA THR A 169 -1.86 -7.68 12.94
C THR A 169 -2.61 -6.49 13.56
N ALA A 170 -1.90 -5.55 14.18
CA ALA A 170 -2.46 -4.35 14.78
C ALA A 170 -1.50 -3.17 14.68
N PHE A 171 -2.06 -1.96 14.65
CA PHE A 171 -1.34 -0.70 14.75
C PHE A 171 -1.94 0.09 15.92
N GLU A 172 -1.08 0.79 16.66
CA GLU A 172 -1.49 1.77 17.65
C GLU A 172 -1.42 3.19 17.06
N ILE A 173 -2.35 4.05 17.48
CA ILE A 173 -2.34 5.46 17.12
C ILE A 173 -1.77 6.22 18.31
N VAL A 174 -0.68 6.93 18.10
CA VAL A 174 -0.01 7.72 19.13
C VAL A 174 0.11 9.18 18.69
N ASN A 175 0.12 10.10 19.65
CA ASN A 175 0.58 11.46 19.37
C ASN A 175 2.10 11.43 19.21
N ALA A 176 2.62 12.04 18.15
CA ALA A 176 4.04 12.04 17.86
C ALA A 176 4.87 12.79 18.92
N SER A 177 4.28 13.74 19.65
CA SER A 177 4.91 14.38 20.81
C SER A 177 4.85 13.55 22.09
N LEU A 178 4.27 12.34 22.04
CA LEU A 178 4.03 11.43 23.18
C LEU A 178 3.16 12.02 24.29
N THR A 179 2.37 13.05 23.98
CA THR A 179 1.37 13.61 24.88
C THR A 179 -0.03 13.03 24.60
N ASN A 180 -1.06 13.55 25.27
CA ASN A 180 -2.45 13.18 25.00
C ASN A 180 -2.80 13.41 23.53
N ILE A 181 -3.67 12.55 22.98
CA ILE A 181 -4.14 12.67 21.60
C ILE A 181 -5.05 13.90 21.51
N LEU A 182 -4.50 14.97 20.96
CA LEU A 182 -5.15 16.24 20.64
C LEU A 182 -4.88 16.56 19.18
N TRP A 183 -5.69 17.42 18.58
CA TRP A 183 -5.40 17.98 17.25
C TRP A 183 -4.45 19.17 17.36
N PRO A 184 -3.77 19.55 16.27
CA PRO A 184 -2.92 20.74 16.25
C PRO A 184 -3.64 21.97 16.81
N GLY A 185 -2.92 22.78 17.59
CA GLY A 185 -3.51 23.88 18.37
C GLY A 185 -4.24 23.45 19.65
N ASP A 186 -3.95 22.26 20.17
CA ASP A 186 -4.56 21.67 21.38
C ASP A 186 -6.08 21.53 21.31
N SER A 187 -6.62 21.39 20.10
CA SER A 187 -8.07 21.25 19.88
C SER A 187 -8.54 19.82 20.13
N ILE A 188 -9.70 19.68 20.78
CA ILE A 188 -10.45 18.42 20.88
C ILE A 188 -11.40 18.22 19.68
N HIS A 189 -11.52 19.22 18.81
CA HIS A 189 -12.40 19.18 17.66
C HIS A 189 -11.69 18.55 16.48
N THR A 190 -12.27 17.47 15.95
CA THR A 190 -11.79 16.83 14.74
C THR A 190 -11.73 17.83 13.59
N PRO A 191 -10.56 18.00 12.94
CA PRO A 191 -10.39 18.87 11.78
C PRO A 191 -11.39 18.48 10.71
N LYS A 192 -12.35 19.36 10.47
CA LYS A 192 -13.26 19.21 9.34
C LYS A 192 -12.55 19.75 8.11
N CYS A 193 -12.42 18.94 7.07
CA CYS A 193 -12.03 19.46 5.77
C CYS A 193 -13.08 20.50 5.38
N SER A 194 -12.68 21.78 5.37
CA SER A 194 -13.65 22.88 5.33
C SER A 194 -14.48 22.84 4.04
N GLU A 195 -15.80 22.73 4.18
CA GLU A 195 -16.78 23.07 3.13
C GLU A 195 -16.73 24.58 2.90
N LYS A 196 -15.65 25.10 2.31
CA LYS A 196 -15.71 26.45 1.75
C LYS A 196 -16.58 26.38 0.50
N GLN A 197 -17.50 27.35 0.33
CA GLN A 197 -18.24 27.65 -0.89
C GLN A 197 -17.31 28.12 -2.03
N GLY A 198 -16.18 27.46 -2.23
CA GLY A 198 -15.37 27.55 -3.44
C GLY A 198 -15.85 26.49 -4.41
N VAL A 199 -15.78 26.78 -5.71
CA VAL A 199 -16.04 25.82 -6.78
C VAL A 199 -15.30 24.51 -6.46
N ARG A 200 -16.04 23.44 -6.19
CA ARG A 200 -15.45 22.10 -6.02
C ARG A 200 -14.67 21.81 -7.29
N LYS A 201 -13.37 21.52 -7.17
CA LYS A 201 -12.59 21.05 -8.33
C LYS A 201 -13.17 19.69 -8.72
N LYS A 202 -13.86 19.65 -9.86
CA LYS A 202 -14.41 18.42 -10.42
C LYS A 202 -13.27 17.52 -10.85
N LEU A 203 -13.24 16.28 -10.36
CA LEU A 203 -12.19 15.32 -10.74
C LEU A 203 -12.33 14.94 -12.21
N ARG A 204 -11.23 14.99 -12.95
CA ARG A 204 -11.14 14.60 -14.36
C ARG A 204 -10.76 13.14 -14.45
N ILE A 205 -11.74 12.29 -14.75
CA ILE A 205 -11.57 10.83 -14.82
C ILE A 205 -11.36 10.43 -16.28
N GLY A 206 -10.17 9.96 -16.62
CA GLY A 206 -9.84 9.48 -17.96
C GLY A 206 -10.51 8.14 -18.25
N ILE A 207 -11.20 8.05 -19.39
CA ILE A 207 -11.80 6.82 -19.90
C ILE A 207 -11.14 6.41 -21.22
N PRO A 208 -10.64 5.17 -21.37
CA PRO A 208 -10.13 4.69 -22.65
C PRO A 208 -11.27 4.44 -23.65
N ILE A 209 -11.21 5.04 -24.84
CA ILE A 209 -12.18 4.75 -25.91
C ILE A 209 -11.70 3.62 -26.81
N LYS A 210 -12.34 2.46 -26.72
CA LYS A 210 -12.00 1.27 -27.51
C LYS A 210 -13.15 0.87 -28.44
N ASN A 211 -12.81 0.44 -29.65
CA ASN A 211 -13.79 -0.07 -30.63
C ASN A 211 -14.16 -1.55 -30.44
N GLY A 212 -13.67 -2.21 -29.39
CA GLY A 212 -13.90 -3.63 -29.11
C GLY A 212 -15.01 -3.87 -28.08
N PHE A 213 -14.62 -3.96 -26.81
CA PHE A 213 -15.52 -4.33 -25.70
C PHE A 213 -16.22 -3.11 -25.10
N ARG A 214 -17.27 -2.63 -25.77
CA ARG A 214 -18.08 -1.50 -25.30
C ARG A 214 -18.87 -1.83 -24.02
N GLU A 215 -19.05 -3.11 -23.72
CA GLU A 215 -19.69 -3.60 -22.51
C GLU A 215 -18.87 -3.29 -21.25
N LEU A 216 -17.53 -3.24 -21.37
CA LEU A 216 -16.64 -2.91 -20.26
C LEU A 216 -16.55 -1.41 -20.04
N VAL A 217 -16.29 -0.68 -21.13
CA VAL A 217 -16.13 0.77 -21.13
C VAL A 217 -16.62 1.30 -22.47
N ASN A 218 -17.51 2.28 -22.42
CA ASN A 218 -17.93 3.02 -23.60
C ASN A 218 -18.12 4.50 -23.27
N TYR A 219 -17.92 5.34 -24.28
CA TYR A 219 -18.11 6.78 -24.20
C TYR A 219 -19.25 7.16 -25.14
N ASP A 220 -20.48 7.15 -24.61
CA ASP A 220 -21.66 7.59 -25.35
C ASP A 220 -22.23 8.82 -24.66
N TRP A 221 -22.34 9.93 -25.39
CA TRP A 221 -23.06 11.10 -24.90
C TRP A 221 -24.55 10.75 -24.77
N ASN A 222 -25.03 10.65 -23.54
CA ASN A 222 -26.46 10.48 -23.27
C ASN A 222 -27.08 11.81 -22.85
N PRO A 223 -27.93 12.43 -23.70
CA PRO A 223 -28.53 13.74 -23.41
C PRO A 223 -29.54 13.70 -22.25
N TYR A 224 -30.02 12.52 -21.83
CA TYR A 224 -30.98 12.36 -20.73
C TYR A 224 -30.32 12.19 -19.37
N THR A 225 -29.16 11.53 -19.31
CA THR A 225 -28.41 11.35 -18.06
C THR A 225 -27.29 12.38 -17.88
N PHE A 226 -26.99 13.18 -18.91
CA PHE A 226 -25.84 14.09 -18.98
C PHE A 226 -24.54 13.36 -18.59
N ARG A 227 -24.43 12.08 -18.97
CA ARG A 227 -23.26 11.23 -18.70
C ARG A 227 -22.53 10.92 -19.99
N ASN A 228 -21.22 10.88 -19.83
CA ASN A 228 -20.28 10.68 -20.92
C ASN A 228 -19.65 9.27 -20.89
N GLY A 229 -20.09 8.37 -19.99
CA GLY A 229 -19.50 7.06 -19.82
C GLY A 229 -20.54 5.99 -19.48
N SER A 230 -20.39 4.80 -20.05
CA SER A 230 -21.19 3.60 -19.76
C SER A 230 -20.30 2.35 -19.81
N GLY A 231 -20.84 1.20 -19.39
CA GLY A 231 -20.09 -0.06 -19.29
C GLY A 231 -19.84 -0.50 -17.84
N PHE A 232 -19.43 -1.75 -17.68
CA PHE A 232 -19.24 -2.41 -16.38
C PHE A 232 -18.28 -1.64 -15.46
N CYS A 233 -17.11 -1.24 -15.97
CA CYS A 233 -16.09 -0.55 -15.16
C CYS A 233 -16.60 0.81 -14.64
N ILE A 234 -17.39 1.51 -15.46
CA ILE A 234 -17.99 2.80 -15.10
C ILE A 234 -19.07 2.62 -14.03
N GLN A 235 -19.91 1.59 -14.16
CA GLN A 235 -20.92 1.27 -13.15
C GLN A 235 -20.30 0.92 -11.80
N VAL A 236 -19.23 0.12 -11.79
CA VAL A 236 -18.49 -0.21 -10.56
C VAL A 236 -17.94 1.07 -9.91
N PHE A 237 -17.29 1.94 -10.69
CA PHE A 237 -16.77 3.20 -10.18
C PHE A 237 -17.88 4.11 -9.64
N ASP A 238 -18.98 4.28 -10.38
CA ASP A 238 -20.14 5.08 -9.95
C ASP A 238 -20.72 4.55 -8.61
N MET A 239 -20.82 3.24 -8.44
CA MET A 239 -21.30 2.62 -7.19
C MET A 239 -20.34 2.87 -6.03
N VAL A 240 -19.03 2.78 -6.25
CA VAL A 240 -18.02 3.08 -5.22
C VAL A 240 -18.15 4.55 -4.80
N MET A 241 -18.19 5.47 -5.77
CA MET A 241 -18.31 6.90 -5.52
C MET A 241 -19.61 7.27 -4.81
N ALA A 242 -20.71 6.58 -5.11
CA ALA A 242 -22.00 6.77 -4.44
C ALA A 242 -22.04 6.19 -3.01
N SER A 243 -21.17 5.22 -2.71
CA SER A 243 -21.08 4.59 -1.38
C SER A 243 -20.19 5.37 -0.41
N LEU A 244 -19.43 6.36 -0.90
CA LEU A 244 -18.60 7.20 -0.04
C LEU A 244 -19.48 8.05 0.88
N PRO A 245 -19.08 8.28 2.15
CA PRO A 245 -19.84 9.08 3.10
C PRO A 245 -19.82 10.60 2.79
N TYR A 246 -19.23 11.00 1.66
CA TYR A 246 -19.11 12.37 1.19
C TYR A 246 -19.26 12.43 -0.33
N THR A 247 -19.81 13.54 -0.83
CA THR A 247 -20.04 13.72 -2.27
C THR A 247 -18.80 14.28 -2.95
N ILE A 248 -18.29 13.54 -3.93
CA ILE A 248 -17.21 13.98 -4.83
C ILE A 248 -17.81 14.29 -6.20
N GLU A 249 -17.51 15.46 -6.74
CA GLU A 249 -17.88 15.82 -8.11
C GLU A 249 -16.79 15.36 -9.08
N TYR A 250 -17.19 14.66 -10.14
CA TYR A 250 -16.27 14.16 -11.17
C TYR A 250 -16.90 14.22 -12.55
N GLU A 251 -16.06 14.23 -13.58
CA GLU A 251 -16.44 14.05 -14.97
C GLU A 251 -15.57 13.02 -15.66
N TYR A 252 -16.21 12.35 -16.60
CA TYR A 252 -15.57 11.45 -17.51
C TYR A 252 -15.06 12.21 -18.73
N LEU A 253 -13.76 12.12 -18.95
CA LEU A 253 -13.10 12.69 -20.10
C LEU A 253 -12.57 11.56 -20.99
N PRO A 254 -12.88 11.60 -22.28
CA PRO A 254 -12.46 10.58 -23.21
C PRO A 254 -10.96 10.69 -23.46
N TYR A 255 -10.26 9.56 -23.40
CA TYR A 255 -8.88 9.46 -23.83
C TYR A 255 -8.80 8.74 -25.18
N MET A 256 -8.21 9.44 -26.15
CA MET A 256 -7.91 8.94 -27.49
C MET A 256 -6.46 9.32 -27.83
N ASN A 257 -5.66 8.38 -28.34
CA ASN A 257 -4.35 8.74 -28.88
C ASN A 257 -4.54 9.62 -30.13
N GLY A 258 -3.73 10.67 -30.27
CA GLY A 258 -3.83 11.66 -31.35
C GLY A 258 -3.55 11.12 -32.77
N GLU A 259 -3.19 9.85 -32.90
CA GLU A 259 -2.77 9.23 -34.16
C GLU A 259 -3.87 8.44 -34.86
N GLY A 260 -5.13 8.91 -34.91
CA GLY A 260 -6.15 8.47 -35.89
C GLY A 260 -6.41 6.96 -36.05
N GLN A 261 -5.90 6.12 -35.14
CA GLN A 261 -5.90 4.67 -35.25
C GLN A 261 -6.20 4.09 -33.86
N ASN A 262 -7.48 3.80 -33.62
CA ASN A 262 -8.09 2.63 -32.94
C ASN A 262 -7.35 1.83 -31.84
N LYS A 263 -6.24 2.30 -31.28
CA LYS A 263 -5.43 1.61 -30.28
C LYS A 263 -5.10 2.60 -29.17
N VAL A 264 -5.98 2.65 -28.18
CA VAL A 264 -5.66 3.33 -26.92
C VAL A 264 -4.53 2.57 -26.25
N SER A 265 -3.44 3.28 -25.96
CA SER A 265 -2.38 2.79 -25.09
C SER A 265 -2.77 3.05 -23.65
N TYR A 266 -2.95 1.98 -22.87
CA TYR A 266 -3.17 2.13 -21.42
C TYR A 266 -1.92 2.71 -20.74
N ASP A 267 -0.73 2.46 -21.28
CA ASP A 267 0.51 3.02 -20.72
C ASP A 267 0.50 4.55 -20.87
N ASP A 268 0.06 5.06 -22.02
CA ASP A 268 -0.04 6.50 -22.27
C ASP A 268 -1.14 7.13 -21.41
N LEU A 269 -2.32 6.50 -21.29
CA LEU A 269 -3.39 6.97 -20.40
C LEU A 269 -2.90 7.08 -18.94
N ILE A 270 -2.18 6.07 -18.47
CA ILE A 270 -1.61 6.06 -17.12
C ILE A 270 -0.53 7.14 -16.98
N HIS A 271 0.27 7.37 -18.02
CA HIS A 271 1.23 8.46 -18.04
C HIS A 271 0.54 9.84 -17.95
N GLU A 272 -0.60 10.04 -18.61
CA GLU A 272 -1.39 11.27 -18.49
C GLU A 272 -1.95 11.49 -17.07
N VAL A 273 -2.26 10.41 -16.34
CA VAL A 273 -2.61 10.49 -14.92
C VAL A 273 -1.39 10.92 -14.09
N TYR A 274 -0.21 10.36 -14.36
CA TYR A 274 1.04 10.75 -13.70
C TYR A 274 1.39 12.23 -13.94
N LEU A 275 1.19 12.73 -15.17
CA LEU A 275 1.36 14.14 -15.52
C LEU A 275 0.26 15.06 -14.95
N GLN A 276 -0.73 14.50 -14.22
CA GLN A 276 -1.87 15.22 -13.65
C GLN A 276 -2.76 15.90 -14.70
N ASN A 277 -2.79 15.40 -15.93
CA ASN A 277 -3.75 15.81 -16.95
C ASN A 277 -5.12 15.16 -16.69
N PHE A 278 -5.13 13.96 -16.12
CA PHE A 278 -6.28 13.35 -15.47
C PHE A 278 -5.99 13.17 -13.97
N ASP A 279 -7.04 13.26 -13.13
CA ASP A 279 -6.90 13.03 -11.70
C ASP A 279 -7.01 11.53 -11.35
N ALA A 280 -7.68 10.73 -12.21
CA ALA A 280 -7.73 9.27 -12.13
C ALA A 280 -8.08 8.67 -13.51
N ALA A 281 -7.93 7.35 -13.67
CA ALA A 281 -8.38 6.62 -14.86
C ALA A 281 -9.28 5.44 -14.48
N VAL A 282 -10.32 5.18 -15.27
CA VAL A 282 -11.26 4.08 -15.06
C VAL A 282 -11.39 3.26 -16.34
N GLY A 283 -11.22 1.94 -16.21
CA GLY A 283 -11.47 1.00 -17.28
C GLY A 283 -10.98 -0.40 -16.97
N ASP A 284 -10.92 -1.23 -18.02
CA ASP A 284 -10.36 -2.59 -18.04
C ASP A 284 -8.82 -2.58 -18.02
N ILE A 285 -8.24 -1.79 -17.11
CA ILE A 285 -6.79 -1.55 -17.02
C ILE A 285 -6.13 -2.67 -16.23
N SER A 286 -5.25 -3.44 -16.88
CA SER A 286 -4.43 -4.43 -16.20
C SER A 286 -3.35 -3.76 -15.34
N ILE A 287 -3.23 -4.20 -14.08
CA ILE A 287 -2.17 -3.78 -13.17
C ILE A 287 -0.88 -4.50 -13.56
N THR A 288 0.14 -3.73 -13.96
CA THR A 288 1.46 -4.25 -14.36
C THR A 288 2.55 -3.55 -13.56
N GLN A 289 3.71 -4.21 -13.39
CA GLN A 289 4.82 -3.66 -12.62
C GLN A 289 5.26 -2.27 -13.13
N ASP A 290 5.37 -2.09 -14.44
CA ASP A 290 5.81 -0.83 -15.04
C ASP A 290 4.81 0.30 -14.76
N ARG A 291 3.50 0.03 -14.80
CA ARG A 291 2.47 1.04 -14.50
C ARG A 291 2.46 1.44 -13.02
N SER A 292 2.73 0.49 -12.13
CA SER A 292 2.83 0.73 -10.68
C SER A 292 4.02 1.62 -10.29
N LEU A 293 4.94 1.91 -11.21
CA LEU A 293 6.00 2.90 -10.99
C LEU A 293 5.50 4.35 -11.14
N TYR A 294 4.40 4.56 -11.85
CA TYR A 294 3.88 5.90 -12.19
C TYR A 294 2.64 6.26 -11.38
N VAL A 295 1.78 5.29 -11.08
CA VAL A 295 0.51 5.53 -10.38
C VAL A 295 0.23 4.45 -9.34
N ASP A 296 -0.56 4.81 -8.34
CA ASP A 296 -1.15 3.85 -7.40
C ASP A 296 -2.43 3.25 -7.99
N PHE A 297 -2.62 1.95 -7.76
CA PHE A 297 -3.83 1.22 -8.18
C PHE A 297 -4.71 0.90 -6.98
N THR A 298 -6.02 0.84 -7.22
CA THR A 298 -6.96 0.24 -6.26
C THR A 298 -6.77 -1.27 -6.18
N VAL A 299 -7.37 -1.89 -5.17
CA VAL A 299 -7.56 -3.35 -5.17
C VAL A 299 -8.33 -3.73 -6.45
N PRO A 300 -7.90 -4.78 -7.17
CA PRO A 300 -8.59 -5.21 -8.38
C PRO A 300 -10.03 -5.62 -8.05
N TYR A 301 -10.99 -5.15 -8.85
CA TYR A 301 -12.41 -5.47 -8.69
C TYR A 301 -12.87 -6.67 -9.54
N GLY A 302 -11.97 -7.23 -10.35
CA GLY A 302 -12.21 -8.42 -11.16
C GLY A 302 -10.91 -9.17 -11.41
N ASP A 303 -10.91 -10.47 -11.11
CA ASP A 303 -9.79 -11.35 -11.43
C ASP A 303 -9.79 -11.65 -12.92
N LEU A 304 -8.72 -11.26 -13.61
CA LEU A 304 -8.52 -11.60 -15.02
C LEU A 304 -7.23 -12.39 -15.16
N GLY A 305 -7.34 -13.57 -15.77
CA GLY A 305 -6.22 -14.42 -16.14
C GLY A 305 -6.10 -14.55 -17.66
N VAL A 306 -4.93 -14.98 -18.13
CA VAL A 306 -4.75 -15.36 -19.53
C VAL A 306 -5.33 -16.75 -19.73
N SER A 307 -6.28 -16.89 -20.65
CA SER A 307 -6.87 -18.17 -21.03
C SER A 307 -6.76 -18.38 -22.54
N MET A 308 -6.53 -19.62 -22.96
CA MET A 308 -6.50 -19.99 -24.37
C MET A 308 -7.89 -20.46 -24.80
N VAL A 309 -8.51 -19.72 -25.70
CA VAL A 309 -9.74 -20.16 -26.36
C VAL A 309 -9.35 -21.01 -27.56
N VAL A 310 -9.60 -22.31 -27.47
CA VAL A 310 -9.38 -23.25 -28.58
C VAL A 310 -10.74 -23.58 -29.19
N PRO A 311 -10.91 -23.49 -30.52
CA PRO A 311 -12.12 -23.97 -31.16
C PRO A 311 -12.33 -25.44 -30.80
N ILE A 312 -13.55 -25.79 -30.39
CA ILE A 312 -13.90 -27.20 -30.21
C ILE A 312 -13.97 -27.81 -31.62
N GLU A 313 -12.94 -28.54 -32.00
CA GLU A 313 -12.99 -29.41 -33.15
C GLU A 313 -14.01 -30.51 -32.86
N ASN A 314 -15.19 -30.42 -33.49
CA ASN A 314 -16.19 -31.48 -33.50
C ASN A 314 -15.76 -32.61 -34.44
N GLU A 315 -14.53 -33.11 -34.31
CA GLU A 315 -14.11 -34.36 -34.94
C GLU A 315 -14.55 -35.55 -34.08
N ARG A 316 -15.85 -35.63 -33.78
CA ARG A 316 -16.44 -36.96 -33.63
C ARG A 316 -16.52 -37.52 -35.04
N GLU A 317 -15.41 -38.09 -35.51
CA GLU A 317 -15.46 -39.05 -36.60
C GLU A 317 -16.52 -40.10 -36.21
N ARG A 318 -17.73 -39.97 -36.76
CA ARG A 318 -18.76 -41.02 -36.70
C ARG A 318 -18.32 -42.13 -37.65
N ASN A 319 -17.16 -42.70 -37.37
CA ASN A 319 -16.54 -43.70 -38.20
C ASN A 319 -16.89 -45.07 -37.60
N ALA A 320 -17.55 -45.90 -38.39
CA ALA A 320 -17.95 -47.25 -37.97
C ALA A 320 -16.73 -48.09 -37.55
N TRP A 321 -15.52 -47.72 -37.97
CA TRP A 321 -14.25 -48.37 -37.64
C TRP A 321 -13.69 -48.00 -36.26
N ILE A 322 -14.39 -47.21 -35.44
CA ILE A 322 -13.93 -46.82 -34.09
C ILE A 322 -13.69 -48.01 -33.16
N PHE A 323 -14.35 -49.16 -33.40
CA PHE A 323 -14.13 -50.40 -32.64
C PHE A 323 -12.78 -51.08 -32.91
N LEU A 324 -12.06 -50.70 -33.99
CA LEU A 324 -10.71 -51.19 -34.26
C LEU A 324 -9.61 -50.38 -33.57
N LYS A 325 -9.89 -49.18 -33.04
CA LYS A 325 -8.91 -48.36 -32.32
C LYS A 325 -8.18 -49.06 -31.16
N PRO A 326 -8.79 -49.98 -30.38
CA PRO A 326 -8.09 -50.72 -29.33
C PRO A 326 -7.32 -51.95 -29.82
N LEU A 327 -7.38 -52.30 -31.11
CA LEU A 327 -6.66 -53.46 -31.66
C LEU A 327 -5.43 -52.97 -32.44
N THR A 328 -4.23 -53.31 -31.95
CA THR A 328 -2.99 -53.11 -32.71
C THR A 328 -2.88 -54.18 -33.79
N ALA A 329 -2.79 -53.77 -35.05
CA ALA A 329 -2.54 -54.66 -36.18
C ALA A 329 -1.07 -55.09 -36.19
N ASN A 330 -0.71 -56.06 -35.35
CA ASN A 330 0.50 -56.83 -35.53
C ASN A 330 0.11 -58.13 -36.23
N LEU A 331 0.16 -58.11 -37.56
CA LEU A 331 0.12 -59.26 -38.44
C LEU A 331 1.44 -59.34 -39.22
#